data_AF-A0A5E6ZWQ5-F1
#
_entry.id   AF-A0A5E6ZWQ5-F1
#
_cell.length_a   1.000
_cell.length_b   1.000
_cell.length_c   1.000
_cell.angle_alpha   90.00
_cell.angle_beta   90.00
_cell.angle_gamma   90.00
#
_symmetry.space_group_name_H-M   'P 1'
#
loop_
_entity.id
_entity.type
_entity.pdbx_description
1 polymer ?
#
loop_
_entity_poly.entity_id
_entity_poly.type
_entity_poly.pdbx_seq_one_letter_code
_entity_poly.pdbx_strand_id
1 'polypeptide(L)' 'MKRIYLSGPMTGLPGLNFPAFAAMTANLRADGHTVTNPAELNADGGS' A
#
# COMPACT_ATOMS: atom_id res chain seq x y z
N MET A 1 15.44 2.19 -9.98
CA MET A 1 15.19 3.00 -8.77
C MET A 1 14.26 4.17 -9.10
N LYS A 2 13.08 4.23 -8.49
CA LYS A 2 12.11 5.35 -8.59
C LYS A 2 11.49 5.59 -7.21
N ARG A 3 10.99 6.80 -6.97
CA ARG A 3 10.16 7.10 -5.80
C ARG A 3 8.70 6.98 -6.21
N ILE A 4 7.96 6.08 -5.57
CA ILE A 4 6.58 5.73 -5.91
C ILE A 4 5.69 6.06 -4.72
N TYR A 5 4.60 6.77 -4.98
CA TYR A 5 3.50 6.93 -4.04
C TYR A 5 2.40 5.95 -4.45
N LEU A 6 2.17 4.92 -3.64
CA LEU A 6 1.21 3.85 -3.94
C LEU A 6 -0.14 4.18 -3.29
N SER A 7 -1.16 4.41 -4.10
CA SER A 7 -2.53 4.71 -3.64
C SER A 7 -3.58 4.05 -4.54
N GLY A 8 -4.83 3.97 -4.06
CA GLY A 8 -5.94 3.32 -4.76
C GLY A 8 -7.21 3.22 -3.91
N PRO A 9 -8.32 2.68 -4.46
CA PRO A 9 -9.58 2.52 -3.73
C PRO A 9 -9.46 1.52 -2.56
N MET A 10 -10.17 1.81 -1.46
CA MET A 10 -10.20 0.98 -0.25
C MET A 10 -11.62 0.55 0.12
N THR A 11 -12.57 1.49 0.18
CA THR A 11 -13.96 1.24 0.57
C THR A 11 -14.66 0.29 -0.40
N GLY A 12 -15.40 -0.68 0.15
CA GLY A 12 -16.14 -1.68 -0.63
C GLY A 12 -15.29 -2.88 -1.08
N LEU A 13 -14.00 -2.91 -0.74
CA LEU A 13 -13.12 -4.05 -1.01
C LEU A 13 -12.84 -4.87 0.26
N PRO A 14 -12.60 -6.18 0.13
CA PRO A 14 -12.23 -7.04 1.27
C PRO A 14 -11.04 -6.49 2.05
N GLY A 15 -11.18 -6.42 3.38
CA GLY A 15 -10.13 -5.92 4.27
C GLY A 15 -9.66 -4.50 3.92
N LEU A 16 -10.56 -3.65 3.42
CA LEU A 16 -10.26 -2.28 2.96
C LEU A 16 -9.09 -2.21 1.97
N ASN A 17 -8.86 -3.29 1.22
CA ASN A 17 -7.77 -3.45 0.26
C ASN A 17 -6.34 -3.45 0.86
N PHE A 18 -6.19 -3.47 2.19
CA PHE A 18 -4.87 -3.51 2.87
C PHE A 18 -3.97 -4.65 2.37
N PRO A 19 -4.46 -5.90 2.16
CA PRO A 19 -3.62 -6.98 1.68
C PRO A 19 -3.00 -6.71 0.30
N ALA A 20 -3.75 -6.07 -0.61
CA ALA A 20 -3.25 -5.75 -1.94
C ALA A 20 -2.18 -4.65 -1.89
N PHE A 21 -2.39 -3.63 -1.05
CA PHE A 21 -1.39 -2.58 -0.82
C PHE A 21 -0.09 -3.14 -0.23
N ALA A 22 -0.19 -4.05 0.74
CA ALA A 22 0.97 -4.71 1.33
C ALA A 22 1.75 -5.52 0.28
N ALA A 23 1.06 -6.36 -0.51
CA ALA A 23 1.68 -7.17 -1.56
C ALA A 23 2.40 -6.30 -2.61
N MET A 24 1.74 -5.24 -3.10
CA MET A 24 2.33 -4.36 -4.10
C MET A 24 3.49 -3.53 -3.54
N THR A 25 3.41 -3.10 -2.28
CA THR A 25 4.52 -2.41 -1.61
C THR A 25 5.74 -3.31 -1.52
N ALA A 26 5.57 -4.59 -1.15
CA ALA A 26 6.65 -5.57 -1.07
C ALA A 26 7.29 -5.80 -2.45
N ASN A 27 6.49 -6.00 -3.50
CA ASN A 27 6.99 -6.21 -4.86
C ASN A 27 7.81 -5.01 -5.36
N LEU A 28 7.26 -3.79 -5.24
CA LEU A 28 7.96 -2.59 -5.69
C LEU A 28 9.26 -2.33 -4.90
N ARG A 29 9.27 -2.62 -3.60
CA ARG A 29 10.49 -2.52 -2.78
C ARG A 29 11.51 -3.59 -3.17
N ALA A 30 11.07 -4.81 -3.49
CA ALA A 30 11.94 -5.89 -3.99
C ALA A 30 12.58 -5.54 -5.34
N ASP A 31 11.85 -4.82 -6.21
CA ASP A 31 12.36 -4.28 -7.48
C ASP A 31 13.31 -3.08 -7.30
N GLY A 32 13.61 -2.68 -6.06
CA GLY A 32 14.53 -1.59 -5.75
C GLY A 32 13.92 -0.20 -5.93
N HIS A 33 12.62 -0.04 -5.69
CA HIS A 33 11.97 1.27 -5.60
C HIS A 33 11.82 1.75 -4.16
N THR A 34 11.86 3.07 -3.97
CA THR A 34 11.42 3.70 -2.72
C THR A 34 9.91 3.90 -2.79
N VAL A 35 9.15 3.30 -1.87
CA VAL A 35 7.68 3.30 -1.91
C VAL A 35 7.11 3.93 -0.64
N THR A 36 6.29 4.95 -0.82
CA THR A 36 5.41 5.51 0.21
C THR A 36 4.01 4.93 0.02
N ASN A 37 3.50 4.25 1.05
CA ASN A 37 2.16 3.68 1.07
C ASN A 37 1.39 4.24 2.29
N PRO A 38 0.40 5.12 2.11
CA PRO A 38 -0.39 5.68 3.21
C PRO A 38 -1.19 4.62 3.97
N ALA A 39 -1.47 3.45 3.36
CA ALA A 39 -2.14 2.34 4.03
C ALA A 39 -1.29 1.73 5.17
N GLU A 40 0.02 1.96 5.19
CA GLU A 40 0.89 1.55 6.31
C GLU A 40 0.70 2.42 7.57
N LEU A 41 0.13 3.63 7.43
CA LEU A 41 -0.02 4.58 8.53
C LEU A 41 -1.24 4.28 9.41
N ASN A 42 -2.30 3.72 8.82
CA ASN A 42 -3.56 3.39 9.49
C ASN A 42 -3.98 1.97 9.14
N ALA A 43 -3.15 0.98 9.49
CA ALA A 43 -3.37 -0.41 9.13
C ALA A 43 -4.74 -0.97 9.60
N ASP A 44 -5.34 -0.34 10.60
CA ASP A 44 -6.63 -0.74 11.17
C ASP A 44 -7.84 0.07 10.63
N GLY A 45 -7.63 0.91 9.61
CA GLY A 45 -8.72 1.66 8.95
C GLY A 45 -9.03 3.05 9.52
N GLY A 46 -8.24 3.52 10.48
CA GLY A 46 -8.48 4.79 11.18
C GLY A 46 -9.56 4.65 12.26
N SER A 47 -9.40 5.41 13.35
CA SER A 47 -10.36 5.51 14.45
C SER A 47 -11.51 6.47 14.13
#